data_AF-A0A852DVN2-F1
#
_entry.id   AF-A0A852DVN2-F1
#
_cell.length_a   1.000
_cell.length_b   1.000
_cell.length_c   1.000
_cell.angle_alpha   90.00
_cell.angle_beta   90.00
_cell.angle_gamma   90.00
#
_symmetry.space_group_name_H-M   'P 1'
#
loop_
_entity.id
_entity.type
_entity.pdbx_description
1 polymer ?
#
loop_
_entity_poly.entity_id
_entity_poly.type
_entity_poly.pdbx_seq_one_letter_code
_entity_poly.pdbx_strand_id
1 'polypeptide(L)'
;EGLIEFYSSFKEMFEFFCKNTTIHGTIRLVCSGRNRMKTAFWTLLLLASLAMLYWQFALMFSQFWAYPVVLTMSMDSEPKMFPAVTICNLDPSRFELVSEQLEQLERMAEESLSFLYGPKASARLSQLRDRNRDRDKDGAIRVQAWANLSSAGFRLSHNFSLVRMWDPRAGKKHSRVGFRLCNSTGGNCFFTSHPSGMDALLEWFRFHYMNVMAQLPPGLPQHQQHFQDLVYSCQYDGEPCRPSDHVHFHHPVFGSCYTFNSKGTDPFWAATKPGIPYGLSLILRAEQKEHLPLLSTVAGVKVMIHSHNQTPFLEHEGFHIRPGIATTIGIRQDQVNRLGGNYGRCTTDGADVAVELLYNNSYTLQ
;
A
#
# COMPACT_ATOMS: atom_id res chain seq x y z
N GLU A 1 34.52 -54.14 33.89
CA GLU A 1 33.46 -54.32 34.92
C GLU A 1 33.01 -52.95 35.37
N GLY A 2 31.88 -52.48 34.85
CA GLY A 2 31.30 -51.20 35.26
C GLY A 2 30.49 -51.41 36.54
N LEU A 3 31.14 -51.25 37.69
CA LEU A 3 30.45 -51.13 38.96
C LEU A 3 29.67 -49.81 38.95
N ILE A 4 28.35 -49.91 38.83
CA ILE A 4 27.46 -48.85 39.30
C ILE A 4 27.64 -48.84 40.82
N GLU A 5 28.56 -48.02 41.34
CA GLU A 5 28.68 -47.77 42.77
C GLU A 5 27.39 -47.11 43.25
N PHE A 6 26.53 -47.88 43.90
CA PHE A 6 25.41 -47.33 44.64
C PHE A 6 25.96 -46.68 45.91
N TYR A 7 26.13 -45.35 45.87
CA TYR A 7 26.49 -44.58 47.06
C TYR A 7 25.42 -44.78 48.14
N SER A 8 25.85 -45.18 49.34
CA SER A 8 24.94 -45.48 50.45
C SER A 8 24.34 -44.21 51.07
N SER A 9 24.99 -43.06 50.87
CA SER A 9 24.55 -41.75 51.35
C SER A 9 25.00 -40.61 50.43
N PHE A 10 24.25 -39.51 50.46
CA PHE A 10 24.61 -38.28 49.73
C PHE A 10 26.01 -37.76 50.12
N LYS A 11 26.41 -37.94 51.38
CA LYS A 11 27.71 -37.51 51.89
C LYS A 11 28.85 -38.29 51.23
N GLU A 12 28.72 -39.60 51.09
CA GLU A 12 29.71 -40.46 50.46
C GLU A 12 29.89 -40.12 48.97
N MET A 13 28.78 -39.91 48.27
CA MET A 13 28.76 -39.44 46.88
C MET A 13 29.45 -38.07 46.74
N PHE A 14 29.15 -37.12 47.64
CA PHE A 14 29.71 -35.77 47.60
C PHE A 14 31.22 -35.77 47.89
N GLU A 15 31.68 -36.56 48.87
CA GLU A 15 33.10 -36.72 49.17
C GLU A 15 33.87 -37.38 48.02
N PHE A 16 33.29 -38.39 47.38
CA PHE A 16 33.86 -39.00 46.18
C PHE A 16 33.96 -37.99 45.03
N PHE A 17 32.87 -37.26 44.75
CA PHE A 17 32.84 -36.21 43.73
C PHE A 17 33.91 -35.15 43.99
N CYS A 18 34.00 -34.63 45.22
CA CYS A 18 34.94 -33.58 45.59
C CYS A 18 36.42 -34.01 45.48
N LYS A 19 36.72 -35.31 45.65
CA LYS A 19 38.06 -35.88 45.51
C LYS A 19 38.43 -36.20 44.06
N ASN A 20 37.46 -36.61 43.25
CA ASN A 20 37.70 -37.12 41.90
C ASN A 20 37.40 -36.08 40.79
N THR A 21 36.77 -34.96 41.14
CA THR A 21 36.54 -33.84 40.21
C THR A 21 37.79 -32.99 40.02
N THR A 22 37.91 -32.39 38.83
CA THR A 22 38.98 -31.45 38.49
C THR A 22 38.76 -30.03 39.05
N ILE A 23 37.64 -29.80 39.75
CA ILE A 23 37.33 -28.53 40.41
C ILE A 23 38.28 -28.34 41.61
N HIS A 24 39.35 -27.56 41.43
CA HIS A 24 40.39 -27.39 42.45
C HIS A 24 39.91 -26.90 43.83
N GLY A 25 38.74 -26.23 43.89
CA GLY A 25 38.15 -25.77 45.15
C GLY A 25 37.56 -26.90 46.02
N THR A 26 36.99 -27.94 45.41
CA THR A 26 36.19 -28.97 46.11
C THR A 26 37.03 -29.94 46.93
N ILE A 27 38.26 -30.23 46.50
CA ILE A 27 39.18 -31.08 47.29
C ILE A 27 39.60 -30.39 48.60
N ARG A 28 39.68 -29.05 48.61
CA ARG A 28 40.01 -28.24 49.80
C ARG A 28 38.85 -28.17 50.80
N LEU A 29 37.61 -28.40 50.37
CA LEU A 29 36.45 -28.53 51.26
C LEU A 29 36.49 -29.82 52.08
N VAL A 30 36.89 -30.94 51.48
CA VAL A 30 36.92 -32.26 52.13
C VAL A 30 38.20 -32.48 52.94
N CYS A 31 39.36 -32.02 52.45
CA CYS A 31 40.65 -32.21 53.14
C CYS A 31 40.91 -31.22 54.31
N SER A 32 40.12 -30.16 54.48
CA SER A 32 40.32 -29.12 55.51
C SER A 32 39.48 -29.32 56.79
N GLY A 33 38.86 -30.49 57.00
CA GLY A 33 37.92 -30.74 58.12
C GLY A 33 38.44 -30.44 59.54
N ARG A 34 39.77 -30.33 59.74
CA ARG A 34 40.42 -30.06 61.02
C ARG A 34 40.59 -28.56 61.36
N ASN A 35 40.48 -27.65 60.39
CA ASN A 35 40.54 -26.19 60.62
C ASN A 35 39.34 -25.48 59.98
N ARG A 36 38.35 -25.16 60.82
CA ARG A 36 37.06 -24.57 60.44
C ARG A 36 37.19 -23.25 59.67
N MET A 37 38.22 -22.44 59.95
CA MET A 37 38.42 -21.13 59.30
C MET A 37 38.89 -21.28 57.84
N LYS A 38 39.79 -22.24 57.57
CA LYS A 38 40.25 -22.54 56.21
C LYS A 38 39.12 -23.14 55.37
N THR A 39 38.32 -24.02 55.96
CA THR A 39 37.14 -24.57 55.30
C THR A 39 36.14 -23.47 54.94
N ALA A 40 35.85 -22.55 55.87
CA ALA A 40 34.95 -21.41 55.63
C ALA A 40 35.43 -20.48 54.51
N PHE A 41 36.75 -20.20 54.46
CA PHE A 41 37.35 -19.40 53.38
C PHE A 41 37.17 -20.06 52.00
N TRP A 42 37.51 -21.34 51.87
CA TRP A 42 37.37 -22.07 50.60
C TRP A 42 35.91 -22.30 50.21
N THR A 43 34.99 -22.48 51.18
CA THR A 43 33.55 -22.54 50.91
C THR A 43 33.03 -21.21 50.34
N LEU A 44 33.47 -20.07 50.88
CA LEU A 44 33.03 -18.75 50.42
C LEU A 44 33.53 -18.48 48.99
N LEU A 45 34.79 -18.81 48.70
CA LEU A 45 35.35 -18.68 47.34
C LEU A 45 34.65 -19.60 46.33
N LEU A 46 34.35 -20.85 46.71
CA LEU A 46 33.60 -21.75 45.83
C LEU A 46 32.18 -21.21 45.58
N LEU A 47 31.48 -20.72 46.62
CA LEU A 47 30.16 -20.11 46.47
C LEU A 47 30.20 -18.86 45.60
N ALA A 48 31.19 -17.98 45.77
CA ALA A 48 31.34 -16.77 44.97
C ALA A 48 31.62 -17.09 43.49
N SER A 49 32.52 -18.04 43.21
CA SER A 49 32.80 -18.48 41.83
C SER A 49 31.61 -19.15 41.17
N LEU A 50 30.85 -19.97 41.91
CA LEU A 50 29.61 -20.57 41.44
C LEU A 50 28.51 -19.52 41.20
N ALA A 51 28.37 -18.51 42.06
CA ALA A 51 27.46 -17.40 41.85
C ALA A 51 27.81 -16.58 40.60
N MET A 52 29.11 -16.27 40.40
CA MET A 52 29.58 -15.60 39.18
C MET A 52 29.33 -16.45 37.93
N LEU A 53 29.52 -17.77 38.00
CA LEU A 53 29.21 -18.69 36.91
C LEU A 53 27.72 -18.66 36.55
N TYR A 54 26.83 -18.77 37.54
CA TYR A 54 25.38 -18.71 37.29
C TYR A 54 24.94 -17.33 36.79
N TRP A 55 25.57 -16.25 37.25
CA TRP A 55 25.33 -14.92 36.73
C TRP A 55 25.73 -14.81 35.25
N GLN A 56 26.92 -15.28 34.88
CA GLN A 56 27.37 -15.32 33.48
C GLN A 56 26.48 -16.21 32.61
N PHE A 57 26.05 -17.36 33.14
CA PHE A 57 25.11 -18.24 32.45
C PHE A 57 23.76 -17.54 32.21
N ALA A 58 23.24 -16.81 33.21
CA ALA A 58 22.01 -16.03 33.04
C ALA A 58 22.15 -14.93 31.99
N LEU A 59 23.32 -14.27 31.91
CA LEU A 59 23.61 -13.27 30.87
C LEU A 59 23.70 -13.90 29.47
N MET A 60 24.39 -15.04 29.33
CA MET A 60 24.46 -15.74 28.04
C MET A 60 23.09 -16.26 27.60
N PHE A 61 22.32 -16.79 28.54
CA PHE A 61 20.97 -17.27 28.27
C PHE A 61 20.03 -16.12 27.87
N SER A 62 20.12 -14.97 28.54
CA SER A 62 19.31 -13.79 28.17
C SER A 62 19.71 -13.25 26.80
N GLN A 63 21.00 -13.24 26.45
CA GLN A 63 21.47 -12.82 25.14
C GLN A 63 21.03 -13.78 24.02
N PHE A 64 21.04 -15.10 24.27
CA PHE A 64 20.56 -16.10 23.31
C PHE A 64 19.07 -15.91 22.98
N TRP A 65 18.22 -15.69 23.99
CA TRP A 65 16.78 -15.48 23.81
C TRP A 65 16.39 -14.05 23.44
N ALA A 66 17.35 -13.13 23.35
CA ALA A 66 17.11 -11.76 22.89
C ALA A 66 17.05 -11.64 21.36
N TYR A 67 17.51 -12.66 20.61
CA TYR A 67 17.54 -12.69 19.14
C TYR A 67 18.08 -11.39 18.49
N PRO A 68 19.29 -10.91 18.86
CA PRO A 68 19.83 -9.68 18.31
C PRO A 68 20.14 -9.80 16.81
N VAL A 69 19.94 -8.73 16.05
CA VAL A 69 20.20 -8.66 14.60
C VAL A 69 21.27 -7.63 14.27
N VAL A 70 22.03 -7.86 13.19
CA VAL A 70 23.08 -6.95 12.70
C VAL A 70 22.73 -6.50 11.28
N LEU A 71 22.79 -5.19 11.02
CA LEU A 71 22.55 -4.63 9.70
C LEU A 71 23.83 -4.68 8.86
N THR A 72 23.73 -5.22 7.65
CA THR A 72 24.79 -5.17 6.64
C THR A 72 24.29 -4.36 5.45
N MET A 73 25.15 -3.49 4.90
CA MET A 73 24.85 -2.67 3.73
C MET A 73 25.83 -3.04 2.63
N SER A 74 25.31 -3.45 1.47
CA SER A 74 26.06 -3.67 0.25
C SER A 74 25.50 -2.80 -0.86
N MET A 75 26.35 -2.47 -1.83
CA MET A 75 25.94 -1.80 -3.06
C MET A 75 26.23 -2.76 -4.21
N ASP A 76 25.17 -3.27 -4.82
CA ASP A 76 25.29 -4.18 -5.95
C ASP A 76 25.21 -3.36 -7.25
N SER A 77 26.25 -3.45 -8.09
CA SER A 77 26.32 -2.76 -9.38
C SER A 77 25.99 -3.67 -10.57
N GLU A 78 25.37 -4.82 -10.32
CA GLU A 78 24.99 -5.76 -11.38
C GLU A 78 23.81 -5.21 -12.21
N PRO A 79 23.70 -5.58 -13.50
CA PRO A 79 22.53 -5.27 -14.31
C PRO A 79 21.26 -5.75 -13.60
N LYS A 80 20.30 -4.84 -13.42
CA LYS A 80 18.99 -5.15 -12.84
C LYS A 80 17.91 -5.04 -13.91
N MET A 81 16.80 -5.74 -13.69
CA MET A 81 15.60 -5.54 -14.50
C MET A 81 15.05 -4.14 -14.23
N PHE A 82 14.72 -3.41 -15.29
CA PHE A 82 14.04 -2.11 -15.17
C PHE A 82 12.72 -2.32 -14.41
N PRO A 83 12.35 -1.44 -13.46
CA PRO A 83 11.15 -1.65 -12.64
C PRO A 83 9.87 -1.63 -13.47
N ALA A 84 8.77 -2.10 -12.89
CA ALA A 84 7.47 -1.93 -13.51
C ALA A 84 7.04 -0.46 -13.39
N VAL A 85 6.54 0.11 -14.50
CA VAL A 85 6.09 1.50 -14.56
C VAL A 85 4.62 1.52 -14.94
N THR A 86 3.77 1.95 -14.01
CA THR A 86 2.34 2.14 -14.24
C THR A 86 2.05 3.60 -14.55
N ILE A 87 1.32 3.84 -15.62
CA ILE A 87 0.93 5.16 -16.09
C ILE A 87 -0.57 5.19 -16.27
N CYS A 88 -1.22 6.16 -15.66
CA CYS A 88 -2.66 6.35 -15.77
C CYS A 88 -2.99 7.71 -16.32
N ASN A 89 -3.98 7.73 -17.21
CA ASN A 89 -4.70 8.96 -17.48
C ASN A 89 -5.26 9.49 -16.15
N LEU A 90 -5.50 10.80 -16.03
CA LEU A 90 -6.22 11.37 -14.88
C LEU A 90 -7.67 11.68 -15.24
N ASP A 91 -8.12 11.26 -16.44
CA ASP A 91 -9.46 11.46 -16.93
C ASP A 91 -10.23 10.13 -16.98
N PRO A 92 -11.16 9.89 -16.05
CA PRO A 92 -11.95 8.67 -16.02
C PRO A 92 -12.96 8.64 -17.17
N SER A 93 -12.96 7.54 -17.91
CA SER A 93 -13.83 7.36 -19.08
C SER A 93 -15.32 7.30 -18.69
N ARG A 94 -16.17 7.88 -19.54
CA ARG A 94 -17.63 7.77 -19.44
C ARG A 94 -18.11 6.51 -20.14
N PHE A 95 -18.81 5.64 -19.41
CA PHE A 95 -19.44 4.45 -19.98
C PHE A 95 -20.88 4.76 -20.38
N GLU A 96 -21.27 4.42 -21.60
CA GLU A 96 -22.61 4.71 -22.12
C GLU A 96 -23.72 4.03 -21.28
N LEU A 97 -23.43 2.84 -20.73
CA LEU A 97 -24.34 2.07 -19.85
C LEU A 97 -24.79 2.83 -18.59
N VAL A 98 -23.98 3.75 -18.09
CA VAL A 98 -24.27 4.55 -16.88
C VAL A 98 -24.36 6.04 -17.17
N SER A 99 -24.40 6.42 -18.45
CA SER A 99 -24.39 7.83 -18.86
C SER A 99 -25.58 8.60 -18.31
N GLU A 100 -26.78 8.00 -18.28
CA GLU A 100 -27.98 8.64 -17.73
C GLU A 100 -27.83 8.91 -16.22
N GLN A 101 -27.34 7.94 -15.45
CA GLN A 101 -27.07 8.11 -14.03
C GLN A 101 -26.00 9.18 -13.79
N LEU A 102 -24.93 9.21 -14.59
CA LEU A 102 -23.89 10.23 -14.48
C LEU A 102 -24.42 11.64 -14.78
N GLU A 103 -25.25 11.80 -15.82
CA GLU A 103 -25.92 13.07 -16.12
C GLU A 103 -26.86 13.53 -14.99
N GLN A 104 -27.57 12.59 -14.34
CA GLN A 104 -28.37 12.92 -13.16
C GLN A 104 -27.49 13.37 -11.98
N LEU A 105 -26.37 12.69 -11.74
CA LEU A 105 -25.43 13.05 -10.67
C LEU A 105 -24.81 14.43 -10.90
N GLU A 106 -24.42 14.76 -12.12
CA GLU A 106 -23.89 16.09 -12.46
C GLU A 106 -24.91 17.21 -12.20
N ARG A 107 -26.20 16.98 -12.53
CA ARG A 107 -27.28 17.92 -12.20
C ARG A 107 -27.43 18.11 -10.70
N MET A 108 -27.41 17.03 -9.92
CA MET A 108 -27.46 17.11 -8.45
C MET A 108 -26.24 17.86 -7.87
N ALA A 109 -25.08 17.73 -8.50
CA ALA A 109 -23.88 18.47 -8.10
C ALA A 109 -23.99 19.97 -8.42
N GLU A 110 -24.57 20.34 -9.57
CA GLU A 110 -24.87 21.73 -9.92
C GLU A 110 -25.84 22.38 -8.93
N GLU A 111 -26.90 21.64 -8.53
CA GLU A 111 -27.84 22.07 -7.49
C GLU A 111 -27.13 22.28 -6.15
N SER A 112 -26.27 21.34 -5.76
CA SER A 112 -25.48 21.42 -4.53
C SER A 112 -24.50 22.59 -4.55
N LEU A 113 -23.86 22.85 -5.68
CA LEU A 113 -22.96 24.00 -5.86
C LEU A 113 -23.72 25.33 -5.77
N SER A 114 -24.91 25.40 -6.38
CA SER A 114 -25.81 26.56 -6.28
C SER A 114 -26.25 26.81 -4.83
N PHE A 115 -26.57 25.75 -4.08
CA PHE A 115 -26.90 25.84 -2.65
C PHE A 115 -25.72 26.35 -1.79
N LEU A 116 -24.48 25.95 -2.12
CA LEU A 116 -23.30 26.32 -1.35
C LEU A 116 -22.73 27.71 -1.69
N TYR A 117 -22.72 28.09 -2.96
CA TYR A 117 -22.03 29.29 -3.45
C TYR A 117 -22.89 30.23 -4.30
N GLY A 118 -24.17 29.89 -4.50
CA GLY A 118 -25.12 30.69 -5.29
C GLY A 118 -25.11 30.38 -6.79
N PRO A 119 -26.06 30.95 -7.55
CA PRO A 119 -26.33 30.57 -8.94
C PRO A 119 -25.23 30.97 -9.95
N LYS A 120 -24.36 31.92 -9.59
CA LYS A 120 -23.22 32.31 -10.45
C LYS A 120 -22.15 31.22 -10.52
N ALA A 121 -22.01 30.42 -9.45
CA ALA A 121 -21.06 29.32 -9.41
C ALA A 121 -21.55 28.14 -10.27
N SER A 122 -22.83 27.78 -10.17
CA SER A 122 -23.44 26.72 -10.98
C SER A 122 -23.46 27.05 -12.47
N ALA A 123 -23.70 28.31 -12.84
CA ALA A 123 -23.70 28.74 -14.25
C ALA A 123 -22.34 28.53 -14.96
N ARG A 124 -21.21 28.56 -14.23
CA ARG A 124 -19.88 28.25 -14.81
C ARG A 124 -19.69 26.76 -15.05
N LEU A 125 -20.20 25.93 -14.13
CA LEU A 125 -20.14 24.47 -14.26
C LEU A 125 -21.01 23.98 -15.42
N SER A 126 -22.22 24.55 -15.58
CA SER A 126 -23.11 24.20 -16.69
C SER A 126 -22.53 24.61 -18.04
N GLN A 127 -21.85 25.75 -18.14
CA GLN A 127 -21.13 26.17 -19.36
C GLN A 127 -19.99 25.21 -19.73
N LEU A 128 -19.26 24.68 -18.75
CA LEU A 128 -18.23 23.65 -18.98
C LEU A 128 -18.85 22.34 -19.47
N ARG A 129 -19.96 21.90 -18.85
CA ARG A 129 -20.71 20.71 -19.25
C ARG A 129 -21.22 20.81 -20.69
N ASP A 130 -21.87 21.91 -21.05
CA ASP A 130 -22.46 22.09 -22.40
C ASP A 130 -21.36 22.10 -23.49
N ARG A 131 -20.17 22.65 -23.18
CA ARG A 131 -19.01 22.62 -24.09
C ARG A 131 -18.42 21.20 -24.25
N ASN A 132 -18.61 20.33 -23.27
CA ASN A 132 -18.19 18.92 -23.33
C ASN A 132 -19.20 18.06 -24.11
N ARG A 133 -20.50 18.35 -23.99
CA ARG A 133 -21.60 17.58 -24.60
C ARG A 133 -21.55 17.49 -26.13
N ASP A 134 -21.08 18.53 -26.82
CA ASP A 134 -20.98 18.54 -28.29
C ASP A 134 -19.84 17.67 -28.86
N ARG A 135 -18.93 17.14 -28.02
CA ARG A 135 -17.87 16.21 -28.45
C ARG A 135 -18.03 14.79 -27.89
N ASP A 136 -18.78 14.61 -26.79
CA ASP A 136 -19.02 13.31 -26.16
C ASP A 136 -19.87 12.36 -27.03
N LYS A 137 -20.60 12.90 -28.02
CA LYS A 137 -21.36 12.10 -29.01
C LYS A 137 -20.48 11.19 -29.88
N ASP A 138 -19.19 11.51 -30.00
CA ASP A 138 -18.21 10.70 -30.74
C ASP A 138 -17.37 9.79 -29.81
N GLY A 139 -17.44 9.99 -28.48
CA GLY A 139 -16.65 9.28 -27.45
C GLY A 139 -17.45 8.36 -26.53
N ALA A 140 -18.78 8.45 -26.51
CA ALA A 140 -19.63 7.53 -25.74
C ALA A 140 -19.53 6.10 -26.27
N ILE A 141 -19.08 5.18 -25.41
CA ILE A 141 -18.74 3.81 -25.81
C ILE A 141 -20.01 2.97 -26.03
N ARG A 142 -20.30 2.71 -27.31
CA ARG A 142 -21.32 1.75 -27.77
C ARG A 142 -20.96 0.31 -27.43
N VAL A 143 -21.29 -0.11 -26.22
CA VAL A 143 -21.25 -1.53 -25.86
C VAL A 143 -22.45 -2.21 -26.53
N GLN A 144 -22.21 -3.17 -27.42
CA GLN A 144 -23.27 -4.03 -27.95
C GLN A 144 -24.02 -4.68 -26.79
N ALA A 145 -25.32 -4.38 -26.73
CA ALA A 145 -26.20 -4.62 -25.61
C ALA A 145 -26.39 -6.12 -25.31
N TRP A 146 -25.48 -6.74 -24.56
CA TRP A 146 -25.66 -8.07 -23.96
C TRP A 146 -25.54 -8.03 -22.44
N ALA A 147 -26.14 -7.03 -21.80
CA ALA A 147 -26.37 -7.09 -20.36
C ALA A 147 -27.64 -6.32 -20.03
N ASN A 148 -28.72 -7.04 -19.70
CA ASN A 148 -29.81 -6.46 -18.94
C ASN A 148 -29.22 -6.07 -17.58
N LEU A 149 -28.93 -4.77 -17.37
CA LEU A 149 -28.58 -4.26 -16.06
C LEU A 149 -29.77 -4.58 -15.14
N SER A 150 -29.59 -5.54 -14.24
CA SER A 150 -30.63 -5.93 -13.29
C SER A 150 -30.95 -4.72 -12.43
N SER A 151 -32.21 -4.29 -12.49
CA SER A 151 -32.77 -3.06 -11.90
C SER A 151 -32.79 -3.03 -10.35
N ALA A 152 -32.05 -3.94 -9.71
CA ALA A 152 -31.78 -4.01 -8.27
C ALA A 152 -30.52 -3.19 -7.86
N GLY A 153 -29.99 -2.36 -8.77
CA GLY A 153 -28.83 -1.49 -8.55
C GLY A 153 -29.13 -0.20 -7.77
N PHE A 154 -28.07 0.41 -7.25
CA PHE A 154 -28.06 1.70 -6.54
C PHE A 154 -28.81 2.79 -7.33
N ARG A 155 -29.68 3.55 -6.65
CA ARG A 155 -30.42 4.68 -7.23
C ARG A 155 -30.00 5.98 -6.58
N LEU A 156 -29.73 6.98 -7.42
CA LEU A 156 -29.49 8.34 -6.97
C LEU A 156 -30.74 8.87 -6.26
N SER A 157 -30.53 9.53 -5.12
CA SER A 157 -31.62 10.06 -4.28
C SER A 157 -31.33 11.49 -3.89
N HIS A 158 -32.24 12.40 -4.20
CA HIS A 158 -32.16 13.81 -3.80
C HIS A 158 -32.23 14.01 -2.27
N ASN A 159 -32.66 13.00 -1.52
CA ASN A 159 -32.67 13.03 -0.06
C ASN A 159 -31.26 12.98 0.55
N PHE A 160 -30.26 12.58 -0.24
CA PHE A 160 -28.86 12.55 0.16
C PHE A 160 -28.10 13.71 -0.50
N SER A 161 -28.28 14.90 0.05
CA SER A 161 -27.67 16.16 -0.42
C SER A 161 -26.72 16.75 0.61
N LEU A 162 -25.90 17.72 0.17
CA LEU A 162 -25.01 18.46 1.05
C LEU A 162 -25.81 19.41 1.95
N VAL A 163 -25.46 19.40 3.24
CA VAL A 163 -26.09 20.23 4.27
C VAL A 163 -25.03 21.10 4.93
N ARG A 164 -25.38 22.35 5.25
CA ARG A 164 -24.55 23.20 6.11
C ARG A 164 -24.72 22.77 7.55
N MET A 165 -23.61 22.39 8.17
CA MET A 165 -23.56 21.97 9.55
C MET A 165 -23.12 23.14 10.41
N TRP A 166 -23.84 23.34 11.50
CA TRP A 166 -23.56 24.35 12.51
C TRP A 166 -23.04 23.65 13.78
N ASP A 167 -21.83 24.00 14.22
CA ASP A 167 -21.33 23.61 15.54
C ASP A 167 -21.60 24.76 16.51
N PRO A 168 -22.45 24.59 17.54
CA PRO A 168 -22.74 25.64 18.53
C PRO A 168 -21.50 26.16 19.27
N ARG A 169 -20.42 25.37 19.35
CA ARG A 169 -19.18 25.72 20.06
C ARG A 169 -18.19 26.46 19.17
N ALA A 170 -18.32 26.32 17.85
CA ALA A 170 -17.51 27.03 16.89
C ALA A 170 -18.30 28.26 16.43
N GLY A 171 -17.81 29.48 16.69
CA GLY A 171 -18.52 30.70 16.30
C GLY A 171 -18.89 30.75 14.80
N LYS A 172 -19.69 31.75 14.39
CA LYS A 172 -20.21 31.93 13.00
C LYS A 172 -19.18 31.77 11.85
N LYS A 173 -17.88 31.84 12.13
CA LYS A 173 -16.78 31.69 11.18
C LYS A 173 -16.40 30.25 10.83
N HIS A 174 -17.01 29.23 11.45
CA HIS A 174 -16.68 27.82 11.21
C HIS A 174 -17.91 27.00 10.75
N SER A 175 -18.67 27.52 9.78
CA SER A 175 -19.71 26.72 9.12
C SER A 175 -19.04 25.57 8.37
N ARG A 176 -19.35 24.34 8.78
CA ARG A 176 -18.89 23.12 8.10
C ARG A 176 -19.93 22.71 7.07
N VAL A 177 -19.52 21.96 6.06
CA VAL A 177 -20.42 21.40 5.05
C VAL A 177 -20.22 19.89 5.02
N GLY A 178 -21.29 19.14 4.86
CA GLY A 178 -21.24 17.70 5.00
C GLY A 178 -22.47 17.00 4.48
N PHE A 179 -22.50 15.68 4.63
CA PHE A 179 -23.67 14.86 4.32
C PHE A 179 -23.88 13.81 5.41
N ARG A 180 -25.09 13.26 5.46
CA ARG A 180 -25.53 12.31 6.49
C ARG A 180 -25.75 10.93 5.88
N LEU A 181 -25.02 9.93 6.36
CA LEU A 181 -25.21 8.53 6.02
C LEU A 181 -26.00 7.85 7.14
N CYS A 182 -27.09 7.15 6.81
CA CYS A 182 -27.89 6.43 7.80
C CYS A 182 -28.00 4.95 7.45
N ASN A 183 -28.19 4.13 8.48
CA ASN A 183 -28.64 2.75 8.31
C ASN A 183 -30.04 2.69 7.66
N SER A 184 -30.45 1.52 7.18
CA SER A 184 -31.76 1.23 6.56
C SER A 184 -32.96 1.65 7.41
N THR A 185 -32.85 1.60 8.74
CA THR A 185 -33.90 2.02 9.68
C THR A 185 -33.95 3.54 9.90
N GLY A 186 -32.97 4.30 9.39
CA GLY A 186 -32.84 5.74 9.61
C GLY A 186 -32.47 6.16 11.03
N GLY A 187 -32.30 5.22 11.97
CA GLY A 187 -32.08 5.51 13.38
C GLY A 187 -30.63 5.80 13.78
N ASN A 188 -29.66 5.14 13.12
CA ASN A 188 -28.24 5.41 13.34
C ASN A 188 -27.67 6.13 12.12
N CYS A 189 -27.26 7.38 12.31
CA CYS A 189 -26.76 8.24 11.25
C CYS A 189 -25.36 8.80 11.60
N PHE A 190 -24.44 8.64 10.67
CA PHE A 190 -23.10 9.21 10.68
C PHE A 190 -23.07 10.49 9.84
N PHE A 191 -22.29 11.48 10.26
CA PHE A 191 -22.14 12.73 9.55
C PHE A 191 -20.69 12.90 9.11
N THR A 192 -20.47 13.00 7.80
CA THR A 192 -19.20 13.47 7.24
C THR A 192 -19.24 14.99 7.25
N SER A 193 -18.19 15.65 7.76
CA SER A 193 -18.15 17.11 7.77
C SER A 193 -16.78 17.60 7.36
N HIS A 194 -16.76 18.57 6.45
CA HIS A 194 -15.56 19.16 5.90
C HIS A 194 -15.52 20.66 6.19
N PRO A 195 -14.33 21.25 6.38
CA PRO A 195 -14.18 22.69 6.57
C PRO A 195 -14.44 23.47 5.26
N SER A 196 -14.20 22.86 4.10
CA SER A 196 -14.41 23.44 2.77
C SER A 196 -15.67 22.85 2.12
N GLY A 197 -16.49 23.70 1.52
CA GLY A 197 -17.64 23.26 0.72
C GLY A 197 -17.24 22.55 -0.57
N MET A 198 -16.08 22.88 -1.14
CA MET A 198 -15.57 22.18 -2.33
C MET A 198 -15.09 20.78 -1.97
N ASP A 199 -14.35 20.61 -0.88
CA ASP A 199 -13.91 19.28 -0.43
C ASP A 199 -15.12 18.40 -0.11
N ALA A 200 -16.16 18.97 0.54
CA ALA A 200 -17.41 18.26 0.79
C ALA A 200 -18.11 17.83 -0.52
N LEU A 201 -18.12 18.70 -1.53
CA LEU A 201 -18.74 18.43 -2.82
C LEU A 201 -17.97 17.35 -3.60
N LEU A 202 -16.64 17.41 -3.62
CA LEU A 202 -15.80 16.42 -4.29
C LEU A 202 -15.95 15.04 -3.64
N GLU A 203 -15.90 14.96 -2.30
CA GLU A 203 -16.10 13.69 -1.58
C GLU A 203 -17.52 13.13 -1.78
N TRP A 204 -18.55 13.99 -1.73
CA TRP A 204 -19.93 13.60 -1.99
C TRP A 204 -20.12 13.11 -3.43
N PHE A 205 -19.48 13.76 -4.41
CA PHE A 205 -19.53 13.35 -5.82
C PHE A 205 -18.81 12.01 -6.02
N ARG A 206 -17.61 11.85 -5.45
CA ARG A 206 -16.83 10.59 -5.49
C ARG A 206 -17.63 9.43 -4.90
N PHE A 207 -18.32 9.64 -3.78
CA PHE A 207 -19.17 8.62 -3.16
C PHE A 207 -20.27 8.11 -4.12
N HIS A 208 -21.00 9.01 -4.78
CA HIS A 208 -22.04 8.60 -5.73
C HIS A 208 -21.45 7.95 -6.96
N TYR A 209 -20.38 8.53 -7.50
CA TYR A 209 -19.72 8.04 -8.69
C TYR A 209 -19.29 6.57 -8.51
N MET A 210 -18.66 6.23 -7.37
CA MET A 210 -18.27 4.84 -7.09
C MET A 210 -19.46 3.87 -7.06
N ASN A 211 -20.59 4.29 -6.46
CA ASN A 211 -21.79 3.47 -6.41
C ASN A 211 -22.49 3.33 -7.77
N VAL A 212 -22.38 4.35 -8.64
CA VAL A 212 -22.86 4.28 -10.04
C VAL A 212 -21.97 3.32 -10.83
N MET A 213 -20.65 3.46 -10.73
CA MET A 213 -19.69 2.62 -11.44
C MET A 213 -19.72 1.16 -11.01
N ALA A 214 -20.04 0.87 -9.74
CA ALA A 214 -20.19 -0.49 -9.23
C ALA A 214 -21.37 -1.28 -9.86
N GLN A 215 -22.28 -0.61 -10.58
CA GLN A 215 -23.37 -1.27 -11.30
C GLN A 215 -22.93 -1.89 -12.63
N LEU A 216 -21.73 -1.54 -13.10
CA LEU A 216 -21.19 -2.07 -14.35
C LEU A 216 -20.79 -3.54 -14.17
N PRO A 217 -21.19 -4.44 -15.10
CA PRO A 217 -20.84 -5.84 -14.98
C PRO A 217 -19.32 -6.06 -15.04
N PRO A 218 -18.78 -7.01 -14.24
CA PRO A 218 -17.38 -7.38 -14.31
C PRO A 218 -17.09 -7.99 -15.69
N GLY A 219 -16.01 -7.56 -16.33
CA GLY A 219 -15.62 -8.09 -17.64
C GLY A 219 -16.34 -7.47 -18.84
N LEU A 220 -16.96 -6.29 -18.68
CA LEU A 220 -17.17 -5.41 -19.84
C LEU A 220 -15.86 -5.38 -20.64
N PRO A 221 -15.90 -5.46 -21.98
CA PRO A 221 -14.73 -5.17 -22.79
C PRO A 221 -14.29 -3.78 -22.34
N GLN A 222 -13.25 -3.75 -21.50
CA GLN A 222 -12.64 -2.52 -21.06
C GLN A 222 -12.37 -1.81 -22.36
N HIS A 223 -13.06 -0.71 -22.59
CA HIS A 223 -12.72 0.11 -23.72
C HIS A 223 -11.26 0.45 -23.50
N GLN A 224 -10.43 -0.19 -24.29
CA GLN A 224 -9.03 0.11 -24.37
C GLN A 224 -9.08 1.47 -25.06
N GLN A 225 -9.19 2.55 -24.26
CA GLN A 225 -8.75 3.86 -24.71
C GLN A 225 -7.44 3.54 -25.45
N HIS A 226 -7.35 3.93 -26.72
CA HIS A 226 -6.28 3.37 -27.53
C HIS A 226 -4.98 3.72 -26.82
N PHE A 227 -4.04 2.78 -26.72
CA PHE A 227 -2.76 3.05 -26.07
C PHE A 227 -2.13 4.35 -26.60
N GLN A 228 -2.37 4.64 -27.89
CA GLN A 228 -1.95 5.85 -28.61
C GLN A 228 -2.63 7.16 -28.17
N ASP A 229 -3.77 7.10 -27.48
CA ASP A 229 -4.48 8.26 -26.95
C ASP A 229 -3.78 8.82 -25.70
N LEU A 230 -3.17 7.96 -24.88
CA LEU A 230 -2.36 8.38 -23.73
C LEU A 230 -0.87 8.40 -24.05
N VAL A 231 -0.35 7.38 -24.73
CA VAL A 231 1.08 7.20 -25.02
C VAL A 231 1.32 7.40 -26.52
N TYR A 232 1.81 8.58 -26.88
CA TYR A 232 2.10 8.94 -28.27
C TYR A 232 3.38 8.26 -28.79
N SER A 233 4.40 8.12 -27.94
CA SER A 233 5.64 7.44 -28.28
C SER A 233 6.20 6.72 -27.07
N CYS A 234 6.75 5.52 -27.28
CA CYS A 234 7.41 4.72 -26.26
C CYS A 234 8.71 4.14 -26.81
N GLN A 235 9.81 4.39 -26.11
CA GLN A 235 11.12 3.84 -26.41
C GLN A 235 11.80 3.37 -25.13
N TYR A 236 12.54 2.27 -25.21
CA TYR A 236 13.42 1.79 -24.16
C TYR A 236 14.77 1.42 -24.78
N ASP A 237 15.86 1.90 -24.20
CA ASP A 237 17.22 1.71 -24.75
C ASP A 237 17.37 2.17 -26.21
N GLY A 238 16.62 3.20 -26.60
CA GLY A 238 16.56 3.73 -27.97
C GLY A 238 15.69 2.92 -28.95
N GLU A 239 15.18 1.76 -28.54
CA GLU A 239 14.34 0.88 -29.35
C GLU A 239 12.83 1.08 -29.05
N PRO A 240 11.94 0.99 -30.05
CA PRO A 240 10.51 1.18 -29.86
C PRO A 240 9.90 0.04 -29.02
N CYS A 241 9.04 0.40 -28.06
CA CYS A 241 8.30 -0.58 -27.26
C CYS A 241 7.30 -1.38 -28.12
N ARG A 242 7.10 -2.66 -27.79
CA ARG A 242 6.12 -3.53 -28.47
C ARG A 242 4.73 -3.40 -27.83
N PRO A 243 3.64 -3.65 -28.57
CA PRO A 243 2.29 -3.64 -28.00
C PRO A 243 2.08 -4.67 -26.88
N SER A 244 2.85 -5.75 -26.85
CA SER A 244 2.80 -6.78 -25.79
C SER A 244 3.49 -6.36 -24.49
N ASP A 245 4.24 -5.25 -24.49
CA ASP A 245 5.06 -4.86 -23.34
C ASP A 245 4.26 -4.12 -22.25
N HIS A 246 2.98 -3.83 -22.50
CA HIS A 246 2.10 -3.16 -21.56
C HIS A 246 0.85 -3.99 -21.25
N VAL A 247 0.39 -3.91 -20.01
CA VAL A 247 -0.89 -4.48 -19.57
C VAL A 247 -1.85 -3.34 -19.27
N HIS A 248 -3.03 -3.35 -19.89
CA HIS A 248 -4.08 -2.37 -19.64
C HIS A 248 -4.95 -2.81 -18.45
N PHE A 249 -5.34 -1.86 -17.61
CA PHE A 249 -6.44 -2.00 -16.67
C PHE A 249 -7.14 -0.66 -16.46
N HIS A 250 -8.42 -0.69 -16.10
CA HIS A 250 -9.17 0.51 -15.78
C HIS A 250 -9.19 0.74 -14.26
N HIS A 251 -8.77 1.92 -13.81
CA HIS A 251 -8.86 2.36 -12.41
C HIS A 251 -10.10 3.25 -12.23
N PRO A 252 -11.02 2.97 -11.28
CA PRO A 252 -12.26 3.73 -11.14
C PRO A 252 -12.09 5.25 -10.98
N VAL A 253 -11.03 5.69 -10.29
CA VAL A 253 -10.77 7.13 -10.08
C VAL A 253 -10.00 7.77 -11.23
N PHE A 254 -9.07 7.04 -11.85
CA PHE A 254 -8.06 7.63 -12.75
C PHE A 254 -8.37 7.31 -14.22
N GLY A 255 -9.19 6.31 -14.52
CA GLY A 255 -9.48 5.87 -15.87
C GLY A 255 -8.48 4.83 -16.37
N SER A 256 -8.09 4.90 -17.64
CA SER A 256 -7.23 3.90 -18.27
C SER A 256 -5.77 3.99 -17.80
N CYS A 257 -5.25 2.86 -17.35
CA CYS A 257 -3.90 2.66 -16.88
C CYS A 257 -3.16 1.60 -17.68
N TYR A 258 -1.85 1.78 -17.82
CA TYR A 258 -0.95 0.86 -18.52
C TYR A 258 0.28 0.60 -17.67
N THR A 259 0.58 -0.67 -17.43
CA THR A 259 1.79 -1.10 -16.72
C THR A 259 2.79 -1.69 -17.68
N PHE A 260 3.95 -1.05 -17.81
CA PHE A 260 5.10 -1.56 -18.55
C PHE A 260 5.92 -2.51 -17.68
N ASN A 261 6.45 -3.56 -18.31
CA ASN A 261 7.30 -4.56 -17.65
C ASN A 261 6.72 -5.13 -16.35
N SER A 262 5.41 -5.40 -16.29
CA SER A 262 4.75 -5.89 -15.07
C SER A 262 5.38 -7.18 -14.50
N LYS A 263 5.78 -8.12 -15.36
CA LYS A 263 6.34 -9.43 -14.95
C LYS A 263 7.84 -9.42 -14.67
N GLY A 264 8.61 -8.50 -15.24
CA GLY A 264 10.07 -8.45 -15.04
C GLY A 264 10.87 -9.58 -15.67
N THR A 265 10.30 -10.37 -16.59
CA THR A 265 10.96 -11.56 -17.16
C THR A 265 11.62 -11.34 -18.52
N ASP A 266 11.24 -10.27 -19.22
CA ASP A 266 11.68 -10.04 -20.59
C ASP A 266 13.04 -9.31 -20.63
N PRO A 267 14.09 -9.90 -21.21
CA PRO A 267 15.44 -9.33 -21.24
C PRO A 267 15.51 -8.00 -22.01
N PHE A 268 14.52 -7.66 -22.84
CA PHE A 268 14.40 -6.33 -23.45
C PHE A 268 14.44 -5.22 -22.41
N TRP A 269 13.91 -5.45 -21.20
CA TRP A 269 13.87 -4.47 -20.11
C TRP A 269 15.06 -4.55 -19.15
N ALA A 270 16.15 -5.22 -19.51
CA ALA A 270 17.34 -5.29 -18.67
C ALA A 270 18.11 -3.97 -18.68
N ALA A 271 18.22 -3.31 -17.52
CA ALA A 271 18.97 -2.06 -17.36
C ALA A 271 20.47 -2.36 -17.25
N THR A 272 21.14 -2.45 -18.40
CA THR A 272 22.58 -2.74 -18.48
C THR A 272 23.46 -1.51 -18.30
N LYS A 273 22.96 -0.32 -18.65
CA LYS A 273 23.71 0.94 -18.60
C LYS A 273 22.87 2.03 -17.94
N PRO A 274 23.44 2.81 -17.02
CA PRO A 274 22.79 4.01 -16.51
C PRO A 274 22.84 5.13 -17.55
N GLY A 275 21.76 5.90 -17.67
CA GLY A 275 21.71 7.09 -18.53
C GLY A 275 20.31 7.34 -19.08
N ILE A 276 20.02 8.61 -19.39
CA ILE A 276 18.75 9.02 -20.00
C ILE A 276 18.46 8.28 -21.34
N PRO A 277 19.42 8.12 -22.29
CA PRO A 277 19.11 7.46 -23.56
C PRO A 277 18.84 5.96 -23.41
N TYR A 278 19.29 5.35 -22.31
CA TYR A 278 19.17 3.91 -22.04
C TYR A 278 17.95 3.58 -21.15
N GLY A 279 17.16 4.59 -20.78
CA GLY A 279 15.97 4.44 -19.95
C GLY A 279 14.68 4.35 -20.77
N LEU A 280 13.55 4.35 -20.05
CA LEU A 280 12.22 4.48 -20.64
C LEU A 280 11.94 5.94 -21.02
N SER A 281 11.74 6.19 -22.30
CA SER A 281 11.39 7.49 -22.87
C SER A 281 9.96 7.46 -23.40
N LEU A 282 9.12 8.35 -22.90
CA LEU A 282 7.70 8.40 -23.22
C LEU A 282 7.29 9.81 -23.64
N ILE A 283 6.49 9.89 -24.70
CA ILE A 283 5.74 11.10 -25.04
C ILE A 283 4.29 10.81 -24.71
N LEU A 284 3.75 11.55 -23.75
CA LEU A 284 2.42 11.34 -23.20
C LEU A 284 1.49 12.46 -23.64
N ARG A 285 0.24 12.11 -23.96
CA ARG A 285 -0.85 13.04 -24.18
C ARG A 285 -1.70 13.09 -22.91
N ALA A 286 -1.55 14.16 -22.16
CA ALA A 286 -2.45 14.47 -21.05
C ALA A 286 -3.68 15.20 -21.60
N GLU A 287 -4.85 14.61 -21.46
CA GLU A 287 -6.10 15.24 -21.84
C GLU A 287 -6.42 16.38 -20.86
N GLN A 288 -6.57 17.60 -21.38
CA GLN A 288 -6.91 18.78 -20.58
C GLN A 288 -8.41 19.07 -20.58
N LYS A 289 -9.19 18.35 -21.38
CA LYS A 289 -10.64 18.50 -21.49
C LYS A 289 -11.29 17.33 -20.77
N GLU A 290 -11.51 17.52 -19.47
CA GLU A 290 -11.99 16.49 -18.55
C GLU A 290 -13.42 16.06 -18.89
N HIS A 291 -13.67 14.76 -18.95
CA HIS A 291 -15.03 14.24 -19.11
C HIS A 291 -15.84 14.43 -17.83
N LEU A 292 -15.22 14.35 -16.65
CA LEU A 292 -15.88 14.46 -15.35
C LEU A 292 -15.18 15.50 -14.46
N PRO A 293 -15.55 16.80 -14.54
CA PRO A 293 -14.79 17.90 -13.93
C PRO A 293 -14.79 17.90 -12.39
N LEU A 294 -15.74 17.21 -11.77
CA LEU A 294 -15.82 17.05 -10.31
C LEU A 294 -15.03 15.84 -9.79
N LEU A 295 -14.46 15.02 -10.68
CA LEU A 295 -13.62 13.88 -10.33
C LEU A 295 -12.17 14.09 -10.79
N SER A 296 -11.98 14.62 -12.00
CA SER A 296 -10.69 14.88 -12.63
C SER A 296 -10.12 16.27 -12.31
N THR A 297 -10.12 16.71 -11.05
CA THR A 297 -9.69 18.10 -10.70
C THR A 297 -8.21 18.43 -11.00
N VAL A 298 -7.43 17.48 -11.50
CA VAL A 298 -5.99 17.58 -11.76
C VAL A 298 -5.71 17.16 -13.21
N ALA A 299 -5.24 18.11 -14.02
CA ALA A 299 -4.77 17.83 -15.37
C ALA A 299 -3.34 17.27 -15.36
N GLY A 300 -3.13 16.13 -16.00
CA GLY A 300 -1.82 15.49 -16.12
C GLY A 300 -1.91 13.98 -16.23
N VAL A 301 -0.82 13.32 -15.90
CA VAL A 301 -0.72 11.86 -15.90
C VAL A 301 -0.21 11.40 -14.54
N LYS A 302 -0.77 10.31 -14.00
CA LYS A 302 -0.25 9.70 -12.78
C LYS A 302 0.74 8.59 -13.13
N VAL A 303 1.90 8.61 -12.50
CA VAL A 303 2.96 7.61 -12.70
C VAL A 303 3.31 6.96 -11.38
N MET A 304 3.44 5.64 -11.39
CA MET A 304 3.89 4.83 -10.26
C MET A 304 4.99 3.88 -10.73
N ILE A 305 6.11 3.89 -10.02
CA ILE A 305 7.23 2.97 -10.23
C ILE A 305 7.17 1.95 -9.11
N HIS A 306 7.09 0.67 -9.44
CA HIS A 306 6.88 -0.40 -8.45
C HIS A 306 7.63 -1.68 -8.81
N SER A 307 7.63 -2.64 -7.90
CA SER A 307 8.26 -3.95 -8.13
C SER A 307 7.47 -4.76 -9.15
N HIS A 308 8.14 -5.73 -9.76
CA HIS A 308 7.49 -6.69 -10.66
C HIS A 308 6.48 -7.55 -9.89
N ASN A 309 5.44 -8.02 -10.57
CA ASN A 309 4.37 -8.84 -10.01
C ASN A 309 3.65 -8.22 -8.80
N GLN A 310 3.64 -6.88 -8.71
CA GLN A 310 2.99 -6.11 -7.65
C GLN A 310 1.75 -5.39 -8.20
N THR A 311 0.66 -5.37 -7.43
CA THR A 311 -0.53 -4.56 -7.76
C THR A 311 -0.20 -3.06 -7.63
N PRO A 312 -0.48 -2.22 -8.64
CA PRO A 312 -0.25 -0.79 -8.54
C PRO A 312 -1.35 -0.10 -7.72
N PHE A 313 -1.11 0.12 -6.43
CA PHE A 313 -2.00 0.88 -5.53
C PHE A 313 -1.85 2.40 -5.71
N LEU A 314 -2.37 2.90 -6.83
CA LEU A 314 -2.24 4.30 -7.27
C LEU A 314 -2.87 5.34 -6.33
N GLU A 315 -3.74 4.94 -5.40
CA GLU A 315 -4.30 5.88 -4.41
C GLU A 315 -3.31 6.18 -3.27
N HIS A 316 -2.40 5.25 -2.98
CA HIS A 316 -1.41 5.37 -1.91
C HIS A 316 -0.03 5.78 -2.45
N GLU A 317 0.32 5.29 -3.63
CA GLU A 317 1.64 5.50 -4.23
C GLU A 317 1.55 6.13 -5.62
N GLY A 318 2.63 6.79 -6.02
CA GLY A 318 2.76 7.46 -7.31
C GLY A 318 2.70 8.99 -7.23
N PHE A 319 3.06 9.63 -8.34
CA PHE A 319 3.21 11.08 -8.46
C PHE A 319 2.58 11.57 -9.77
N HIS A 320 2.25 12.87 -9.79
CA HIS A 320 1.64 13.51 -10.95
C HIS A 320 2.70 14.16 -11.83
N ILE A 321 2.58 13.99 -13.13
CA ILE A 321 3.38 14.69 -14.14
C ILE A 321 2.53 15.78 -14.78
N ARG A 322 3.06 17.01 -14.76
CA ARG A 322 2.40 18.17 -15.34
C ARG A 322 2.46 18.12 -16.87
N PRO A 323 1.39 18.47 -17.59
CA PRO A 323 1.43 18.62 -19.04
C PRO A 323 2.33 19.79 -19.48
N GLY A 324 2.90 19.68 -20.68
CA GLY A 324 3.65 20.77 -21.33
C GLY A 324 5.10 20.94 -20.86
N ILE A 325 5.62 20.04 -20.01
CA ILE A 325 7.02 20.02 -19.60
C ILE A 325 7.64 18.63 -19.83
N ALA A 326 8.95 18.59 -20.10
CA ALA A 326 9.71 17.34 -20.05
C ALA A 326 10.11 17.06 -18.59
N THR A 327 9.77 15.89 -18.07
CA THR A 327 10.10 15.49 -16.69
C THR A 327 11.09 14.31 -16.72
N THR A 328 12.29 14.53 -16.19
CA THR A 328 13.33 13.48 -16.09
C THR A 328 13.31 12.88 -14.70
N ILE A 329 13.11 11.56 -14.60
CA ILE A 329 12.98 10.85 -13.33
C ILE A 329 14.20 9.93 -13.17
N GLY A 330 15.04 10.23 -12.17
CA GLY A 330 16.13 9.35 -11.75
C GLY A 330 15.61 8.30 -10.77
N ILE A 331 15.92 7.03 -11.02
CA ILE A 331 15.46 5.90 -10.19
C ILE A 331 16.66 5.34 -9.42
N ARG A 332 16.47 5.10 -8.12
CA ARG A 332 17.41 4.38 -7.26
C ARG A 332 16.66 3.24 -6.59
N GLN A 333 17.19 2.02 -6.70
CA GLN A 333 16.62 0.85 -6.04
C GLN A 333 17.27 0.68 -4.67
N ASP A 334 16.47 0.74 -3.61
CA ASP A 334 16.88 0.41 -2.25
C ASP A 334 16.13 -0.85 -1.81
N GLN A 335 16.86 -1.93 -1.50
CA GLN A 335 16.29 -3.21 -1.07
C GLN A 335 16.57 -3.47 0.41
N VAL A 336 15.54 -3.90 1.15
CA VAL A 336 15.65 -4.22 2.58
C VAL A 336 15.23 -5.66 2.80
N ASN A 337 16.20 -6.52 3.13
CA ASN A 337 15.94 -7.91 3.50
C ASN A 337 15.94 -8.03 5.04
N ARG A 338 14.88 -8.60 5.61
CA ARG A 338 14.73 -8.77 7.07
C ARG A 338 14.64 -10.26 7.42
N LEU A 339 15.10 -10.60 8.62
CA LEU A 339 14.90 -11.93 9.19
C LEU A 339 13.46 -12.05 9.72
N GLY A 340 12.83 -13.19 9.45
CA GLY A 340 11.51 -13.56 10.00
C GLY A 340 11.61 -14.45 11.23
N GLY A 341 10.48 -15.03 11.64
CA GLY A 341 10.39 -15.97 12.76
C GLY A 341 10.73 -15.34 14.11
N ASN A 342 11.65 -15.96 14.85
CA ASN A 342 12.00 -15.50 16.21
C ASN A 342 12.77 -14.17 16.23
N TYR A 343 13.36 -13.76 15.11
CA TYR A 343 14.12 -12.51 14.99
C TYR A 343 13.26 -11.29 14.68
N GLY A 344 12.03 -11.49 14.18
CA GLY A 344 11.16 -10.40 13.78
C GLY A 344 9.85 -10.88 13.15
N ARG A 345 8.84 -10.00 13.20
CA ARG A 345 7.57 -10.21 12.50
C ARG A 345 7.73 -9.80 11.05
N CYS A 346 8.17 -10.74 10.23
CA CYS A 346 8.34 -10.60 8.79
C CYS A 346 7.85 -11.87 8.10
N THR A 347 7.08 -11.70 7.03
CA THR A 347 6.59 -12.78 6.17
C THR A 347 7.06 -12.54 4.74
N THR A 348 7.29 -13.62 3.99
CA THR A 348 7.78 -13.56 2.61
C THR A 348 6.68 -13.69 1.57
N ASP A 349 5.64 -14.47 1.89
CA ASP A 349 4.55 -14.84 0.98
C ASP A 349 3.17 -14.51 1.56
N GLY A 350 3.11 -14.06 2.81
CA GLY A 350 1.86 -13.79 3.52
C GLY A 350 1.14 -15.06 3.97
N ALA A 351 1.75 -16.25 3.90
CA ALA A 351 1.10 -17.51 4.27
C ALA A 351 0.77 -17.63 5.77
N ASP A 352 1.48 -16.88 6.61
CA ASP A 352 1.27 -16.74 8.05
C ASP A 352 0.21 -15.67 8.40
N VAL A 353 -0.30 -14.94 7.41
CA VAL A 353 -1.34 -13.93 7.59
C VAL A 353 -2.70 -14.60 7.48
N ALA A 354 -3.54 -14.43 8.50
CA ALA A 354 -4.90 -15.00 8.53
C ALA A 354 -5.89 -14.32 7.57
N VAL A 355 -5.42 -13.44 6.69
CA VAL A 355 -6.23 -12.67 5.74
C VAL A 355 -6.01 -13.25 4.35
N GLU A 356 -7.11 -13.58 3.67
CA GLU A 356 -7.06 -14.09 2.30
C GLU A 356 -6.52 -13.02 1.33
N LEU A 357 -5.54 -13.42 0.52
CA LEU A 357 -4.96 -12.54 -0.51
C LEU A 357 -5.89 -12.49 -1.72
N LEU A 358 -6.54 -11.34 -1.93
CA LEU A 358 -7.46 -11.12 -3.04
C LEU A 358 -6.76 -10.90 -4.38
N TYR A 359 -5.51 -10.41 -4.34
CA TYR A 359 -4.71 -10.15 -5.54
C TYR A 359 -3.77 -11.34 -5.79
N ASN A 360 -3.77 -11.84 -7.02
CA ASN A 360 -2.85 -12.90 -7.45
C ASN A 360 -1.46 -12.34 -7.79
N ASN A 361 -0.87 -11.60 -6.84
CA ASN A 361 0.38 -10.88 -6.96
C ASN A 361 1.26 -11.16 -5.73
N SER A 362 2.51 -10.68 -5.72
CA SER A 362 3.38 -10.79 -4.55
C SER A 362 2.78 -10.09 -3.34
N TYR A 363 2.91 -10.69 -2.16
CA TYR A 363 2.47 -10.09 -0.90
C TYR A 363 3.12 -8.73 -0.65
N THR A 364 2.30 -7.75 -0.25
CA THR A 364 2.70 -6.40 0.15
C THR A 364 2.05 -6.00 1.46
N LEU A 365 2.54 -4.93 2.07
CA LEU A 365 1.98 -4.40 3.32
C LEU A 365 0.64 -3.68 3.08
N GLN A 366 0.52 -3.01 1.94
CA GLN A 366 -0.73 -2.48 1.37
C GLN A 366 -1.60 -3.65 0.93
#